data_AF-X1SV22-F1
#
_entry.id   AF-X1SV22-F1
#
_cell.length_a   1.000
_cell.length_b   1.000
_cell.length_c   1.000
_cell.angle_alpha   90.00
_cell.angle_beta   90.00
_cell.angle_gamma   90.00
#
_symmetry.space_group_name_H-M   'P 1'
#
loop_
_entity.id
_entity.type
_entity.pdbx_description
1 polymer ?
#
loop_
_entity_poly.entity_id
_entity_poly.type
_entity_poly.pdbx_seq_one_letter_code
_entity_poly.pdbx_strand_id
1 'polypeptide(L)'
;MYGGGSLLNTFTGLIVSGLVGATAVFIMKQFFEGLPKELEESARIDGASTYQIFSKIMLPLAKPALGALTILTFQGVWNEFFWPLVILTSPMDKFTLTIGLLSFKNTYASGAFDWGPILAGAIISALPIIILFIVFQRYFVEGASFSGIKG
;
A
#
# COMPACT_ATOMS: atom_id res chain seq x y z
N MET A 1 19.71 -26.62 12.72
CA MET A 1 18.29 -27.01 12.68
C MET A 1 17.51 -25.92 13.44
N TYR A 2 17.14 -24.81 12.80
CA TYR A 2 16.38 -23.74 13.45
C TYR A 2 14.89 -23.92 13.15
N GLY A 3 14.26 -24.81 13.91
CA GLY A 3 12.81 -25.04 13.88
C GLY A 3 12.11 -24.18 14.93
N GLY A 4 11.10 -23.42 14.49
CA GLY A 4 10.13 -22.74 15.34
C GLY A 4 10.40 -21.24 15.56
N GLY A 5 9.68 -20.37 14.84
CA GLY A 5 9.54 -18.95 15.19
C GLY A 5 10.28 -17.92 14.32
N SER A 6 10.97 -18.32 13.26
CA SER A 6 11.62 -17.33 12.38
C SER A 6 10.61 -16.66 11.44
N LEU A 7 10.56 -15.34 11.45
CA LEU A 7 9.83 -14.54 10.46
C LEU A 7 10.50 -14.59 9.07
N LEU A 8 11.75 -15.06 8.98
CA LEU A 8 12.44 -15.24 7.72
C LEU A 8 11.73 -16.28 6.85
N ASN A 9 11.70 -16.02 5.55
CA ASN A 9 11.09 -16.87 4.53
C ASN A 9 9.59 -17.10 4.75
N THR A 10 8.90 -16.13 5.36
CA THR A 10 7.45 -16.14 5.55
C THR A 10 6.81 -14.86 5.01
N PHE A 11 5.62 -15.00 4.42
CA PHE A 11 4.82 -13.84 4.03
C PHE A 11 4.38 -13.01 5.25
N THR A 12 4.17 -13.66 6.40
CA THR A 12 3.86 -12.97 7.66
C THR A 12 4.98 -12.03 8.07
N GLY A 13 6.24 -12.47 8.00
CA GLY A 13 7.40 -11.62 8.29
C GLY A 13 7.45 -10.40 7.36
N LEU A 14 7.18 -10.61 6.07
CA LEU A 14 7.12 -9.53 5.10
C LEU A 14 5.98 -8.54 5.39
N ILE A 15 4.77 -9.04 5.66
CA ILE A 15 3.61 -8.19 5.99
C ILE A 15 3.89 -7.35 7.24
N VAL A 16 4.46 -7.96 8.29
CA VAL A 16 4.81 -7.25 9.53
C VAL A 16 5.84 -6.14 9.28
N SER A 17 6.80 -6.35 8.38
CA SER A 17 7.80 -5.32 8.05
C SER A 17 7.22 -4.08 7.36
N GLY A 18 6.13 -4.24 6.60
CA GLY A 18 5.46 -3.16 5.86
C GLY A 18 4.14 -2.68 6.47
N LEU A 19 3.78 -3.16 7.66
CA LEU A 19 2.41 -3.04 8.21
C LEU A 19 2.03 -1.60 8.56
N VAL A 20 2.99 -0.79 8.99
CA VAL A 20 2.77 0.61 9.38
C VAL A 20 3.75 1.51 8.63
N GLY A 21 3.22 2.34 7.74
CA GLY A 21 3.98 3.37 7.05
C GLY A 21 3.81 4.74 7.72
N ALA A 22 4.90 5.41 8.09
CA ALA A 22 4.86 6.75 8.67
C ALA A 22 4.13 7.76 7.78
N THR A 23 4.36 7.70 6.46
CA THR A 23 3.70 8.54 5.46
C THR A 23 2.19 8.32 5.42
N ALA A 24 1.74 7.06 5.54
CA ALA A 24 0.32 6.74 5.54
C ALA A 24 -0.40 7.32 6.76
N VAL A 25 0.21 7.18 7.95
CA VAL A 25 -0.28 7.77 9.19
C VAL A 25 -0.32 9.29 9.07
N PHE A 26 0.74 9.90 8.52
CA PHE A 26 0.82 11.34 8.33
C PHE A 26 -0.29 11.85 7.40
N ILE A 27 -0.49 11.24 6.24
CA ILE A 27 -1.55 11.62 5.29
C ILE A 27 -2.93 11.53 5.94
N MET A 28 -3.24 10.43 6.62
CA MET A 28 -4.54 10.26 7.28
C MET A 28 -4.73 11.25 8.42
N LYS A 29 -3.70 11.52 9.22
CA LYS A 29 -3.74 12.53 10.27
C LYS A 29 -4.08 13.91 9.69
N GLN A 30 -3.37 14.32 8.63
CA GLN A 30 -3.62 15.60 7.97
C GLN A 30 -5.04 15.68 7.39
N PHE A 31 -5.55 14.58 6.84
CA PHE A 31 -6.93 14.53 6.36
C PHE A 31 -7.95 14.72 7.50
N PHE A 32 -7.82 13.96 8.60
CA PHE A 32 -8.74 14.07 9.74
C PHE A 32 -8.66 15.44 10.43
N GLU A 33 -7.46 16.03 10.56
CA GLU A 33 -7.28 17.40 11.07
C GLU A 33 -7.90 18.47 10.17
N GLY A 34 -8.12 18.15 8.89
CA GLY A 34 -8.80 19.02 7.93
C GLY A 34 -10.33 18.97 8.00
N LEU A 35 -10.92 18.01 8.71
CA LEU A 35 -12.38 17.90 8.84
C LEU A 35 -12.93 18.92 9.87
N PRO A 36 -14.16 19.44 9.67
CA PRO A 36 -14.78 20.36 10.61
C PRO A 36 -14.97 19.71 11.99
N LYS A 37 -14.53 20.39 13.06
CA LYS A 37 -14.62 19.87 14.44
C LYS A 37 -16.05 19.79 14.95
N GLU A 38 -16.94 20.61 14.39
CA GLU A 38 -18.35 20.69 14.72
C GLU A 38 -19.06 19.34 14.53
N LEU A 39 -18.58 18.51 13.60
CA LEU A 39 -19.10 17.15 13.36
C LEU A 39 -18.88 16.22 14.56
N GLU A 40 -17.75 16.35 15.26
CA GLU A 40 -17.49 15.58 16.49
C GLU A 40 -18.27 16.14 17.67
N GLU A 41 -18.33 17.46 17.78
CA GLU A 41 -19.00 18.15 18.88
C GLU A 41 -20.51 17.87 18.86
N SER A 42 -21.16 17.96 17.69
CA SER A 42 -22.58 17.67 17.56
C SER A 42 -22.89 16.21 17.90
N ALA A 43 -22.08 15.27 17.40
CA ALA A 43 -22.27 13.85 17.70
C ALA A 43 -22.06 13.53 19.19
N ARG A 44 -21.13 14.24 19.85
CA ARG A 44 -20.91 14.09 21.30
C ARG A 44 -22.09 14.65 22.11
N ILE A 45 -22.70 15.75 21.67
CA ILE A 45 -23.94 16.29 22.24
C ILE A 45 -25.08 15.28 22.11
N ASP A 46 -25.16 14.58 20.97
CA ASP A 46 -26.12 13.49 20.74
C ASP A 46 -25.81 12.19 21.52
N GLY A 47 -24.80 12.21 22.39
CA GLY A 47 -24.42 11.08 23.24
C GLY A 47 -23.58 10.00 22.56
N ALA A 48 -23.03 10.26 21.37
CA ALA A 48 -22.17 9.30 20.68
C ALA A 48 -20.82 9.13 21.38
N SER A 49 -20.37 7.87 21.52
CA SER A 49 -19.03 7.56 22.03
C SER A 49 -17.96 7.85 20.97
N THR A 50 -16.71 8.05 21.39
CA THR A 50 -15.58 8.31 20.46
C THR A 50 -15.46 7.25 19.36
N TYR A 51 -15.68 5.97 19.69
CA TYR A 51 -15.64 4.90 18.69
C TYR A 51 -16.79 5.02 17.67
N GLN A 52 -17.98 5.43 18.10
CA GLN A 52 -19.11 5.67 17.21
C GLN A 52 -18.85 6.87 16.30
N ILE A 53 -18.32 7.98 16.83
CA ILE A 53 -17.93 9.16 16.05
C ILE A 53 -16.92 8.77 14.97
N PHE A 54 -15.86 8.05 15.36
CA PHE A 54 -14.85 7.58 14.42
C PHE A 54 -15.43 6.67 13.34
N SER A 55 -16.10 5.58 13.72
CA SER A 55 -16.53 4.55 12.77
C SER A 55 -17.72 4.95 11.90
N LYS A 56 -18.65 5.77 12.42
CA LYS A 56 -19.89 6.14 11.73
C LYS A 56 -19.85 7.50 11.05
N ILE A 57 -18.97 8.41 11.47
CA ILE A 57 -18.90 9.77 10.93
C ILE A 57 -17.57 9.98 10.22
N MET A 58 -16.45 9.89 10.96
CA MET A 58 -15.14 10.25 10.41
C MET A 58 -14.63 9.27 9.35
N LEU A 59 -14.76 7.96 9.59
CA LEU A 59 -14.25 6.94 8.67
C LEU A 59 -15.00 6.94 7.32
N PRO A 60 -16.34 7.09 7.25
CA PRO A 60 -17.04 7.25 5.97
C PRO A 60 -16.65 8.51 5.21
N LEU A 61 -16.40 9.63 5.90
CA LEU A 61 -15.92 10.88 5.28
C LEU A 61 -14.49 10.73 4.73
N ALA A 62 -13.70 9.85 5.33
CA ALA A 62 -12.34 9.55 4.90
C ALA A 62 -12.23 8.57 3.71
N LYS A 63 -13.34 8.01 3.21
CA LYS A 63 -13.34 7.10 2.05
C LYS A 63 -12.51 7.58 0.84
N PRO A 64 -12.64 8.84 0.35
CA PRO A 64 -11.84 9.30 -0.78
C PRO A 64 -10.33 9.32 -0.46
N ALA A 65 -9.96 9.79 0.74
CA ALA A 65 -8.57 9.80 1.19
C ALA A 65 -7.99 8.38 1.38
N LEU A 66 -8.79 7.46 1.92
CA LEU A 66 -8.44 6.05 2.04
C LEU A 66 -8.25 5.39 0.67
N GLY A 67 -9.09 5.74 -0.32
CA GLY A 67 -8.93 5.29 -1.70
C GLY A 67 -7.59 5.73 -2.28
N ALA A 68 -7.25 7.01 -2.19
CA ALA A 68 -5.96 7.52 -2.65
C ALA A 68 -4.77 6.89 -1.90
N LEU A 69 -4.86 6.79 -0.58
CA LEU A 69 -3.83 6.16 0.24
C LEU A 69 -3.63 4.69 -0.10
N THR A 70 -4.71 3.96 -0.41
CA THR A 70 -4.64 2.54 -0.80
C THR A 70 -3.81 2.38 -2.07
N ILE A 71 -4.01 3.25 -3.07
CA ILE A 71 -3.22 3.23 -4.32
C ILE A 71 -1.74 3.48 -4.01
N LEU A 72 -1.43 4.57 -3.31
CA LEU A 72 -0.05 4.95 -3.01
C LEU A 72 0.66 3.88 -2.17
N THR A 73 -0.02 3.33 -1.17
CA THR A 73 0.52 2.29 -0.29
C THR A 73 0.75 0.99 -1.07
N PHE A 74 -0.24 0.56 -1.86
CA PHE A 74 -0.13 -0.64 -2.68
C PHE A 74 1.01 -0.50 -3.70
N GLN A 75 1.10 0.63 -4.40
CA GLN A 75 2.18 0.91 -5.34
C GLN A 75 3.54 0.84 -4.65
N GLY A 76 3.68 1.41 -3.45
CA GLY A 76 4.92 1.35 -2.67
C GLY A 76 5.31 -0.10 -2.33
N VAL A 77 4.39 -0.85 -1.71
CA VAL A 77 4.65 -2.24 -1.29
C VAL A 77 4.87 -3.18 -2.48
N TRP A 78 4.16 -2.96 -3.60
CA TRP A 78 4.33 -3.76 -4.81
C TRP A 78 5.71 -3.57 -5.46
N ASN A 79 6.23 -2.34 -5.44
CA ASN A 79 7.56 -2.02 -5.94
C ASN A 79 8.68 -2.20 -4.90
N GLU A 80 8.32 -2.57 -3.66
CA GLU A 80 9.27 -2.73 -2.57
C GLU A 80 10.29 -3.82 -2.91
N PHE A 81 11.56 -3.52 -2.65
CA PHE A 81 12.67 -4.41 -2.97
C PHE A 81 13.46 -4.79 -1.71
N PHE A 82 13.66 -3.85 -0.80
CA PHE A 82 14.58 -4.02 0.32
C PHE A 82 14.09 -5.10 1.29
N TRP A 83 12.87 -4.97 1.80
CA TRP A 83 12.33 -5.92 2.78
C TRP A 83 12.11 -7.33 2.22
N PRO A 84 11.57 -7.50 0.99
CA PRO A 84 11.53 -8.81 0.33
C PRO A 84 12.92 -9.45 0.22
N LEU A 85 13.95 -8.69 -0.17
CA LEU A 85 15.30 -9.24 -0.30
C LEU A 85 15.88 -9.72 1.05
N VAL A 86 15.60 -8.98 2.14
CA VAL A 86 16.08 -9.32 3.49
C VAL A 86 15.34 -10.51 4.08
N ILE A 87 14.02 -10.60 3.87
CA ILE A 87 13.16 -11.59 4.54
C ILE A 87 13.02 -12.87 3.71
N LEU A 88 12.88 -12.76 2.39
CA LEU A 88 12.62 -13.88 1.48
C LEU A 88 13.92 -14.30 0.79
N THR A 89 14.71 -15.10 1.50
CA THR A 89 16.02 -15.59 1.06
C THR A 89 15.95 -16.98 0.43
N SER A 90 15.02 -17.85 0.85
CA SER A 90 14.82 -19.20 0.30
C SER A 90 13.47 -19.81 0.75
N PRO A 91 12.73 -20.55 -0.09
CA PRO A 91 13.05 -20.90 -1.47
C PRO A 91 12.59 -19.83 -2.46
N MET A 92 13.03 -19.94 -3.73
CA MET A 92 12.75 -18.97 -4.79
C MET A 92 11.26 -18.86 -5.16
N ASP A 93 10.45 -19.87 -4.84
CA ASP A 93 9.00 -19.88 -5.04
C ASP A 93 8.26 -18.86 -4.17
N LYS A 94 8.88 -18.41 -3.07
CA LYS A 94 8.35 -17.36 -2.19
C LYS A 94 8.72 -15.96 -2.62
N PHE A 95 9.51 -15.81 -3.68
CA PHE A 95 10.02 -14.52 -4.09
C PHE A 95 8.91 -13.60 -4.58
N THR A 96 8.98 -12.33 -4.19
CA THR A 96 8.13 -11.31 -4.80
C THR A 96 8.52 -11.11 -6.26
N LEU A 97 7.59 -10.57 -7.05
CA LEU A 97 7.83 -10.33 -8.47
C LEU A 97 9.06 -9.44 -8.70
N THR A 98 9.31 -8.45 -7.84
CA THR A 98 10.46 -7.55 -7.89
C THR A 98 11.80 -8.28 -7.72
N ILE A 99 11.93 -9.18 -6.73
CA ILE A 99 13.18 -9.93 -6.52
C ILE A 99 13.30 -11.13 -7.49
N GLY A 100 12.18 -11.67 -7.97
CA GLY A 100 12.15 -12.66 -9.06
C GLY A 100 12.68 -12.09 -10.38
N LEU A 101 12.26 -10.86 -10.73
CA LEU A 101 12.78 -10.13 -11.90
C LEU A 101 14.29 -9.85 -11.80
N LEU A 102 14.79 -9.53 -10.60
CA LEU A 102 16.23 -9.40 -10.39
C LEU A 102 16.97 -10.72 -10.63
N SER A 103 16.39 -11.84 -10.18
CA SER A 103 16.95 -13.18 -10.43
C SER A 103 17.03 -13.47 -11.93
N PHE A 104 15.99 -13.11 -12.70
CA PHE A 104 16.01 -13.23 -14.17
C PHE A 104 17.10 -12.37 -14.82
N LYS A 105 17.30 -11.13 -14.35
CA LYS A 105 18.41 -10.31 -14.82
C LYS A 105 19.76 -11.02 -14.60
N ASN A 106 19.99 -11.56 -13.41
CA ASN A 106 21.25 -12.25 -13.10
C ASN A 106 21.46 -13.51 -13.95
N THR A 107 20.40 -14.27 -14.25
CA THR A 107 20.48 -15.52 -15.03
C THR A 107 20.53 -15.28 -16.54
N TYR A 108 19.70 -14.40 -17.09
CA TYR A 108 19.50 -14.25 -18.54
C TYR A 108 20.28 -13.07 -19.15
N ALA A 109 20.48 -11.97 -18.41
CA ALA A 109 21.19 -10.80 -18.92
C ALA A 109 22.73 -10.97 -18.88
N SER A 110 23.24 -11.87 -18.04
CA SER A 110 24.68 -12.10 -17.87
C SER A 110 25.30 -13.07 -18.90
N GLY A 111 24.46 -13.83 -19.61
CA GLY A 111 24.91 -14.88 -20.53
C GLY A 111 24.54 -14.63 -22.00
N ALA A 112 23.25 -14.75 -22.34
CA ALA A 112 22.78 -14.78 -23.72
C ALA A 112 22.11 -13.46 -24.21
N PHE A 113 22.12 -12.40 -23.40
CA PHE A 113 21.41 -11.14 -23.67
C PHE A 113 19.92 -11.33 -24.03
N ASP A 114 19.24 -12.28 -23.38
CA ASP A 114 17.81 -12.49 -23.60
C ASP A 114 16.98 -11.55 -22.72
N TRP A 115 16.60 -10.40 -23.28
CA TRP A 115 15.76 -9.40 -22.63
C TRP A 115 14.27 -9.75 -22.68
N GLY A 116 13.86 -10.73 -23.48
CA GLY A 116 12.45 -11.09 -23.67
C GLY A 116 11.73 -11.41 -22.36
N PRO A 117 12.24 -12.36 -21.55
CA PRO A 117 11.64 -12.71 -20.25
C PRO A 117 11.62 -11.54 -19.26
N ILE A 118 12.65 -10.69 -19.26
CA ILE A 118 12.76 -9.54 -18.36
C ILE A 118 11.70 -8.49 -18.71
N LEU A 119 11.56 -8.15 -19.99
CA LEU A 119 10.57 -7.18 -20.47
C LEU A 119 9.13 -7.70 -20.29
N ALA A 120 8.89 -8.98 -20.59
CA ALA A 120 7.58 -9.61 -20.36
C ALA A 120 7.19 -9.55 -18.88
N GLY A 121 8.12 -9.89 -17.98
CA GLY A 121 7.89 -9.82 -16.54
C GLY A 121 7.69 -8.38 -16.04
N ALA A 122 8.35 -7.38 -16.63
CA ALA A 122 8.12 -5.96 -16.33
C ALA A 122 6.71 -5.49 -16.74
N ILE A 123 6.18 -5.97 -17.88
CA ILE A 123 4.80 -5.69 -18.28
C ILE A 123 3.82 -6.32 -17.28
N ILE A 124 4.04 -7.59 -16.90
CA ILE A 124 3.21 -8.29 -15.92
C ILE A 124 3.26 -7.57 -14.55
N SER A 125 4.41 -7.05 -14.16
CA SER A 125 4.61 -6.25 -12.94
C SER A 125 3.69 -5.02 -12.90
N ALA A 126 3.47 -4.36 -14.04
CA ALA A 126 2.68 -3.14 -14.10
C ALA A 126 1.17 -3.39 -14.02
N LEU A 127 0.69 -4.58 -14.43
CA LEU A 127 -0.75 -4.87 -14.54
C LEU A 127 -1.53 -4.67 -13.24
N PRO A 128 -1.08 -5.16 -12.06
CA PRO A 128 -1.84 -5.01 -10.82
C PRO A 128 -2.00 -3.55 -10.40
N ILE A 129 -0.98 -2.72 -10.62
CA ILE A 129 -1.05 -1.27 -10.32
C ILE A 129 -2.06 -0.61 -11.26
N ILE A 130 -2.05 -0.95 -12.56
CA ILE A 130 -3.00 -0.41 -13.54
C ILE A 130 -4.44 -0.80 -13.17
N ILE A 131 -4.67 -2.07 -12.84
CA ILE A 131 -6.00 -2.55 -12.43
C ILE A 131 -6.47 -1.80 -11.18
N LEU A 132 -5.60 -1.68 -10.18
CA LEU A 132 -5.92 -1.00 -8.93
C LEU A 132 -6.21 0.48 -9.17
N PHE A 133 -5.43 1.16 -10.02
CA PHE A 133 -5.72 2.53 -10.44
C PHE A 133 -7.09 2.63 -11.10
N ILE A 134 -7.43 1.76 -12.06
CA ILE A 134 -8.73 1.81 -12.75
C ILE A 134 -9.90 1.65 -11.76
N VAL A 135 -9.76 0.78 -10.75
CA VAL A 135 -10.80 0.54 -9.73
C VAL A 135 -10.95 1.74 -8.78
N PHE A 136 -9.85 2.40 -8.40
CA PHE A 136 -9.85 3.44 -7.37
C PHE A 136 -9.71 4.88 -7.90
N GLN A 137 -9.52 5.09 -9.20
CA GLN A 137 -9.30 6.41 -9.83
C GLN A 137 -10.38 7.44 -9.46
N ARG A 138 -11.63 7.02 -9.29
CA ARG A 138 -12.75 7.91 -8.94
C ARG A 138 -12.51 8.65 -7.61
N TYR A 139 -11.90 7.97 -6.64
CA TYR A 139 -11.59 8.55 -5.33
C TYR A 139 -10.46 9.57 -5.40
N PHE A 140 -9.55 9.43 -6.38
CA PHE A 140 -8.49 10.39 -6.62
C PHE A 140 -9.07 11.71 -7.17
N VAL A 141 -10.04 11.62 -8.08
CA VAL A 141 -10.76 12.79 -8.63
C VAL A 141 -11.59 13.49 -7.56
N GLU A 142 -12.33 12.73 -6.74
CA GLU A 142 -13.12 13.26 -5.63
C GLU A 142 -12.24 13.88 -4.52
N GLY A 143 -11.12 13.23 -4.17
CA GLY A 143 -10.19 13.72 -3.15
C GLY A 143 -9.47 15.02 -3.55
N ALA A 144 -9.09 15.15 -4.83
CA ALA A 144 -8.52 16.39 -5.35
C ALA A 144 -9.49 17.57 -5.23
N SER A 145 -10.79 17.33 -5.45
CA SER A 145 -11.83 18.36 -5.35
C SER A 145 -12.02 18.89 -3.91
N PHE A 146 -11.91 18.05 -2.89
CA PHE A 146 -11.98 18.49 -1.47
C PHE A 146 -10.80 19.37 -1.05
N SER A 147 -9.61 19.16 -1.64
CA SER A 147 -8.45 20.02 -1.40
C SER A 147 -8.56 21.40 -2.06
N GLY A 148 -9.38 21.53 -3.11
CA GLY A 148 -9.56 22.74 -3.91
C GLY A 148 -10.60 23.73 -3.39
N ILE A 149 -11.44 23.35 -2.42
CA ILE A 149 -12.49 24.24 -1.85
C ILE A 149 -11.91 25.24 -0.82
N LYS A 150 -10.60 25.22 -0.57
CA LYS A 150 -9.89 26.24 0.24
C LYS A 150 -9.48 27.50 -0.56
N GLY A 151 -10.18 27.82 -1.65
CA GLY A 151 -9.98 29.04 -2.45
C GLY A 151 -11.22 29.92 -2.45
#